data_AF-A0A392U4N4-F1
#
_entry.id   AF-A0A392U4N4-F1
#
_cell.length_a   1.000
_cell.length_b   1.000
_cell.length_c   1.000
_cell.angle_alpha   90.00
_cell.angle_beta   90.00
_cell.angle_gamma   90.00
#
_symmetry.space_group_name_H-M   'P 1'
#
loop_
_entity.id
_entity.type
_entity.pdbx_description
1 polymer ?
#
loop_
_entity_poly.entity_id
_entity_poly.type
_entity_poly.pdbx_seq_one_letter_code
_entity_poly.pdbx_strand_id
1 'polypeptide(L)' 'AALIKSTSSIRARARSKLANKLNDVYFNEASSECTYLAAGSAIEVTRRVANGEFNSAVAII' A
#
# COMPACT_ATOMS: atom_id res chain seq x y z
N ALA A 1 10.23 -2.63 0.06
CA ALA A 1 9.11 -3.34 -0.60
C ALA A 1 9.05 -4.85 -0.33
N ALA A 2 10.17 -5.56 -0.08
CA ALA A 2 10.15 -7.02 0.10
C ALA A 2 9.28 -7.52 1.28
N LEU A 3 9.20 -6.72 2.36
CA LEU A 3 8.43 -7.08 3.56
C LEU A 3 6.91 -7.15 3.28
N ILE A 4 6.34 -6.08 2.71
CA ILE A 4 4.90 -6.02 2.40
C ILE A 4 4.52 -7.06 1.33
N LYS A 5 5.40 -7.30 0.35
CA LYS A 5 5.15 -8.29 -0.70
C LYS A 5 4.98 -9.70 -0.16
N SER A 6 5.68 -10.03 0.94
CA SER A 6 5.58 -11.35 1.56
C SER A 6 4.25 -11.58 2.30
N THR A 7 3.49 -10.53 2.65
CA THR A 7 2.28 -10.68 3.48
C THR A 7 1.14 -11.40 2.76
N SER A 8 1.10 -11.33 1.43
CA SER A 8 0.08 -12.01 0.61
C SER A 8 0.23 -13.54 0.59
N SER A 9 1.47 -14.06 0.71
CA SER A 9 1.76 -15.48 0.55
C SER A 9 2.01 -16.24 1.85
N ILE A 10 2.23 -15.55 2.97
CA ILE A 10 2.48 -16.18 4.27
C ILE A 10 1.18 -16.43 5.05
N ARG A 11 1.15 -17.48 5.89
CA ARG A 11 -0.01 -17.82 6.72
C ARG A 11 -0.35 -16.72 7.73
N ALA A 12 -1.61 -16.65 8.17
CA ALA A 12 -2.08 -15.66 9.15
C ALA A 12 -1.20 -15.54 10.41
N ARG A 13 -0.80 -16.66 11.03
CA ARG A 13 0.10 -16.65 12.20
C ARG A 13 1.46 -16.01 11.89
N ALA A 14 1.99 -16.22 10.69
CA ALA A 14 3.24 -15.61 10.26
C ALA A 14 3.06 -14.10 10.00
N ARG A 15 1.93 -13.68 9.42
CA ARG A 15 1.56 -12.25 9.32
C ARG A 15 1.49 -11.58 10.69
N SER A 16 0.82 -12.18 11.68
CA SER A 16 0.75 -11.62 13.04
C SER A 16 2.13 -11.52 13.71
N LYS A 17 2.98 -12.53 13.53
CA LYS A 17 4.38 -12.47 14.02
C LYS A 17 5.18 -11.35 13.35
N LEU A 18 4.92 -11.09 12.07
CA LEU A 18 5.55 -10.00 11.33
C LEU A 18 5.03 -8.63 11.82
N ALA A 19 3.71 -8.50 11.98
CA ALA A 19 3.05 -7.32 12.51
C ALA A 19 3.57 -6.93 13.90
N ASN A 20 3.75 -7.89 14.81
CA ASN A 20 4.28 -7.66 16.16
C ASN A 20 5.73 -7.16 16.20
N LYS A 21 6.47 -7.17 15.08
CA LYS A 21 7.80 -6.56 14.97
C LYS A 21 7.75 -5.07 14.60
N LEU A 22 6.55 -4.55 14.32
CA LEU A 22 6.27 -3.17 13.95
C LEU A 22 5.37 -2.54 15.01
N ASN A 23 5.36 -1.22 15.08
CA ASN A 23 4.51 -0.50 16.03
C ASN A 23 3.11 -0.33 15.44
N ASP A 24 2.11 -0.94 16.07
CA ASP A 24 0.69 -0.73 15.79
C ASP A 24 0.26 -0.97 14.33
N VAL A 25 0.88 -1.94 13.65
CA VAL A 25 0.53 -2.33 12.28
C VAL A 25 -0.19 -3.67 12.26
N TYR A 26 -1.20 -3.80 11.40
CA TYR A 26 -1.87 -5.06 11.07
C TYR A 26 -1.68 -5.44 9.59
N PHE A 27 -1.60 -6.73 9.30
CA PHE A 27 -1.54 -7.26 7.94
C PHE A 27 -2.62 -8.31 7.69
N ASN A 28 -3.33 -8.15 6.57
CA ASN A 28 -4.14 -9.18 5.93
C ASN A 28 -3.47 -9.64 4.62
N GLU A 29 -4.09 -10.58 3.90
CA GLU A 29 -3.57 -11.09 2.63
C GLU A 29 -3.59 -10.08 1.48
N ALA A 30 -4.58 -9.19 1.47
CA ALA A 30 -4.71 -8.11 0.50
C ALA A 30 -3.84 -6.87 0.83
N SER A 31 -3.29 -6.76 2.05
CA SER A 31 -2.50 -5.58 2.47
C SER A 31 -1.37 -5.24 1.50
N SER A 32 -0.74 -6.24 0.89
CA SER A 32 0.27 -6.00 -0.15
C SER A 32 -0.32 -5.30 -1.37
N GLU A 33 -1.41 -5.84 -1.92
CA GLU A 33 -2.06 -5.30 -3.11
C GLU A 33 -2.63 -3.92 -2.84
N CYS A 34 -3.36 -3.72 -1.75
CA CYS A 34 -3.91 -2.43 -1.35
C CYS A 34 -2.81 -1.38 -1.19
N THR A 35 -1.65 -1.73 -0.60
CA THR A 35 -0.53 -0.80 -0.46
C THR A 35 0.04 -0.37 -1.82
N TYR A 36 0.17 -1.31 -2.76
CA TYR A 36 0.63 -0.99 -4.12
C TYR A 36 -0.37 -0.11 -4.87
N LEU A 37 -1.66 -0.40 -4.76
CA LEU A 37 -2.71 0.43 -5.35
C LEU A 37 -2.73 1.83 -4.74
N ALA A 38 -2.71 1.94 -3.40
CA ALA A 38 -2.69 3.23 -2.71
C ALA A 38 -1.50 4.10 -3.15
N ALA A 39 -0.29 3.55 -3.11
CA ALA A 39 0.91 4.26 -3.54
C ALA A 39 0.87 4.62 -5.04
N GLY A 40 0.43 3.69 -5.89
CA GLY A 40 0.29 3.91 -7.34
C GLY A 40 -0.73 4.98 -7.67
N SER A 41 -1.88 4.99 -6.99
CA SER A 41 -2.93 5.99 -7.15
C SER A 41 -2.46 7.39 -6.73
N ALA A 42 -1.71 7.52 -5.64
CA ALA A 42 -1.13 8.80 -5.21
C ALA A 42 -0.11 9.33 -6.24
N ILE A 43 0.74 8.44 -6.78
CA ILE A 43 1.68 8.78 -7.84
C ILE A 43 0.95 9.23 -9.11
N GLU A 44 -0.07 8.48 -9.54
CA GLU A 44 -0.81 8.76 -10.77
C GLU A 44 -1.53 10.11 -10.69
N VAL A 45 -2.22 10.39 -9.58
CA VAL A 45 -2.87 11.69 -9.35
C VAL A 45 -1.84 12.83 -9.42
N THR A 46 -0.69 12.66 -8.77
CA THR A 46 0.39 13.66 -8.79
C THR A 46 0.95 13.86 -10.20
N ARG A 47 1.18 12.77 -10.94
CA ARG A 47 1.69 12.79 -12.32
C ARG A 47 0.78 13.58 -13.25
N ARG A 48 -0.54 13.33 -13.17
CA ARG A 48 -1.53 14.00 -14.04
C ARG A 48 -1.65 15.49 -13.74
N VAL A 49 -1.57 15.89 -12.47
CA VAL A 49 -1.51 17.32 -12.10
C VAL A 49 -0.21 17.97 -12.60
N ALA A 50 0.94 17.32 -12.40
CA ALA A 50 2.23 17.84 -12.85
C ALA A 50 2.33 17.99 -14.38
N ASN A 51 1.65 17.11 -15.13
CA ASN A 51 1.54 17.19 -16.59
C ASN A 51 0.57 18.27 -17.10
N GLY A 52 -0.16 18.95 -16.20
CA GLY A 52 -1.21 19.90 -16.58
C GLY A 52 -2.47 19.24 -17.14
N GLU A 53 -2.64 17.92 -17.00
CA GLU A 53 -3.89 17.23 -17.37
C GLU A 53 -5.04 17.69 -16.46
N PHE A 54 -4.73 18.04 -15.22
CA PHE A 54 -5.66 18.63 -14.25
C PHE A 54 -5.00 19.76 -13.45
N ASN A 55 -5.81 20.75 -13.03
CA ASN A 55 -5.35 21.79 -12.10
C ASN A 55 -5.18 21.29 -10.66
N SER A 56 -5.94 20.26 -10.26
CA SER A 56 -5.90 19.64 -8.94
C SER A 56 -6.58 18.28 -8.98
N ALA A 57 -6.24 17.37 -8.06
CA ALA A 57 -6.89 16.06 -7.93
C ALA A 57 -6.71 15.47 -6.52
N VAL A 58 -7.54 14.48 -6.18
CA VAL A 58 -7.55 13.78 -4.88
C VAL A 58 -7.50 12.26 -5.11
N ALA A 59 -6.74 11.55 -4.27
CA ALA A 59 -6.77 10.09 -4.17
C ALA A 59 -7.41 9.69 -2.84
N ILE A 60 -8.48 8.90 -2.88
CA ILE A 60 -9.12 8.33 -1.68
C ILE A 60 -8.61 6.91 -1.54
N ILE A 61 -7.67 6.70 -0.62
CA ILE A 61 -6.85 5.49 -0.47
C ILE A 61 -6.56 5.19 0.99
#